data_AF-A0A7L5A8Q4-F1
#
_entry.id   AF-A0A7L5A8Q4-F1
#
_cell.length_a   1.000
_cell.length_b   1.000
_cell.length_c   1.000
_cell.angle_alpha   90.00
_cell.angle_beta   90.00
_cell.angle_gamma   90.00
#
_symmetry.space_group_name_H-M   'P 1'
#
loop_
_entity.id
_entity.type
_entity.pdbx_description
1 polymer ?
#
loop_
_entity_poly.entity_id
_entity_poly.type
_entity_poly.pdbx_seq_one_letter_code
_entity_poly.pdbx_strand_id
1 'polypeptide(L)'
;MTLTGKKIIGPIAVVVVLVGVVVGWHFTHLPKNPLLNPIVDDKQISAQSVDDFDQFQQDLAARVLQQYGGGKDFSVIVATTAYPLGTLLRPTGSVPADLEDCVPTPLPKPLAAQHLFPSYTMSRDTALAANLGSGALQGLDSAGINLKQSQNIQYTIADAQIQIMDDKSVEQVTGQGNCGKYISGHPGMRLIRGTVLGKMTFTVKVDNPATVKAQLAKIGGFSINDNPGSSTVSVADNESQPIVELLSEFGNGSTASAAHPTPKPVEASALPSRSPASDEPAPPHMYVQMDVQDNAASGVKVIQLLRSGWPSANVEPKVQKIPTQKMPDTAQVRYFNESDVAIANRCVEILRKAYPDARVVRIGLPSPKGQIEVWLPKIKPANGQ
;
A
#
# COMPACT_ATOMS: atom_id res chain seq x y z
N MET A 1 35.52 66.50 29.29
CA MET A 1 34.91 65.41 28.49
C MET A 1 33.94 64.66 29.38
N THR A 2 32.64 64.85 29.17
CA THR A 2 31.59 64.07 29.84
C THR A 2 30.40 64.03 28.89
N LEU A 3 30.16 62.84 28.33
CA LEU A 3 29.10 62.56 27.36
C LEU A 3 27.81 62.21 28.11
N THR A 4 26.73 62.91 27.79
CA THR A 4 25.38 62.70 28.34
C THR A 4 24.70 61.54 27.61
N GLY A 5 24.51 60.40 28.30
CA GLY A 5 23.79 59.24 27.79
C GLY A 5 22.27 59.42 27.85
N LYS A 6 21.63 59.51 26.68
CA LYS A 6 20.16 59.60 26.53
C LYS A 6 19.56 58.18 26.59
N LYS A 7 18.73 57.90 27.60
CA LYS A 7 18.05 56.61 27.81
C LYS A 7 16.98 56.37 26.72
N ILE A 8 17.21 55.37 25.87
CA ILE A 8 16.21 54.80 24.96
C ILE A 8 15.62 53.57 25.67
N ILE A 9 14.58 53.76 26.50
CA ILE A 9 13.92 52.64 27.22
C ILE A 9 12.45 52.48 26.75
N GLY A 10 11.90 53.47 26.03
CA GLY A 10 10.50 53.43 25.55
C GLY A 10 10.18 52.40 24.45
N PRO A 11 10.97 52.26 23.36
CA PRO A 11 10.52 51.48 22.21
C PRO A 11 10.66 49.96 22.39
N ILE A 12 11.55 49.50 23.28
CA ILE A 12 11.79 48.06 23.49
C ILE A 12 10.61 47.42 24.26
N ALA A 13 10.05 48.13 25.24
CA ALA A 13 8.93 47.60 26.02
C ALA A 13 7.66 47.40 25.16
N VAL A 14 7.42 48.28 24.18
CA VAL A 14 6.24 48.19 23.30
C VAL A 14 6.36 47.02 22.32
N VAL A 15 7.56 46.74 21.81
CA VAL A 15 7.80 45.59 20.91
C VAL A 15 7.61 44.26 21.64
N VAL A 16 8.08 44.14 22.89
CA VAL A 16 7.92 42.92 23.69
C VAL A 16 6.45 42.63 23.99
N VAL A 17 5.66 43.66 24.29
CA VAL A 17 4.21 43.50 24.54
C VAL A 17 3.47 43.11 23.26
N LEU A 18 3.80 43.71 22.11
CA LEU A 18 3.18 43.35 20.84
C LEU A 18 3.51 41.93 20.39
N VAL A 19 4.76 41.47 20.57
CA VAL A 19 5.14 40.08 20.29
C VAL A 19 4.40 39.13 21.24
N GLY A 20 4.27 39.47 22.53
CA GLY A 20 3.51 38.67 23.49
C GLY A 20 2.03 38.53 23.12
N VAL A 21 1.40 39.60 22.64
CA VAL A 21 -0.02 39.58 22.20
C VAL A 21 -0.18 38.78 20.91
N VAL A 22 0.71 38.93 19.93
CA VAL A 22 0.65 38.16 18.68
C VAL A 22 0.88 36.67 18.94
N VAL A 23 1.85 36.31 19.81
CA VAL A 23 2.09 34.91 20.20
C VAL A 23 0.89 34.36 20.98
N GLY A 24 0.37 35.10 21.96
CA GLY A 24 -0.82 34.69 22.72
C GLY A 24 -2.06 34.52 21.83
N TRP A 25 -2.25 35.39 20.84
CA TRP A 25 -3.36 35.29 19.89
C TRP A 25 -3.19 34.11 18.93
N HIS A 26 -1.97 33.87 18.45
CA HIS A 26 -1.67 32.74 17.57
C HIS A 26 -1.82 31.39 18.29
N PHE A 27 -1.54 31.31 19.60
CA PHE A 27 -1.75 30.11 20.41
C PHE A 27 -3.22 29.89 20.83
N THR A 28 -4.00 30.97 20.98
CA THR A 28 -5.41 30.86 21.37
C THR A 28 -6.37 30.70 20.17
N HIS A 29 -5.93 30.99 18.95
CA HIS A 29 -6.73 30.89 17.71
C HIS A 29 -6.15 29.92 16.67
N LEU A 30 -5.15 29.12 17.04
CA LEU A 30 -4.88 27.88 16.32
C LEU A 30 -6.20 27.09 16.25
N PRO A 31 -6.65 26.67 15.05
CA PRO A 31 -7.79 25.76 14.97
C PRO A 31 -7.48 24.60 15.91
N LYS A 32 -8.37 24.38 16.86
CA LYS A 32 -8.36 23.18 17.69
C LYS A 32 -8.62 22.00 16.75
N ASN A 33 -7.58 21.58 16.03
CA ASN A 33 -7.50 20.20 15.59
C ASN A 33 -7.68 19.40 16.88
N PRO A 34 -8.61 18.43 16.92
CA PRO A 34 -8.71 17.54 18.06
C PRO A 34 -7.39 16.77 18.14
N LEU A 35 -6.45 17.31 18.92
CA LEU A 35 -5.30 16.60 19.41
C LEU A 35 -5.88 15.46 20.24
N LEU A 36 -5.83 14.27 19.64
CA LEU A 36 -5.49 13.01 20.28
C LEU A 36 -5.69 13.06 21.80
N ASN A 37 -6.84 12.57 22.27
CA ASN A 37 -6.84 11.99 23.61
C ASN A 37 -5.82 10.85 23.56
N PRO A 38 -4.75 10.87 24.38
CA PRO A 38 -3.96 9.68 24.56
C PRO A 38 -4.88 8.71 25.31
N ILE A 39 -5.40 7.71 24.61
CA ILE A 39 -5.97 6.53 25.26
C ILE A 39 -4.77 5.81 25.89
N VAL A 40 -4.34 6.29 27.06
CA VAL A 40 -3.57 5.50 28.01
C VAL A 40 -4.61 4.73 28.80
N ASP A 41 -5.16 3.70 28.18
CA ASP A 41 -5.76 2.61 28.91
C ASP A 41 -4.72 1.49 28.84
N ASP A 42 -4.13 1.15 29.99
CA ASP A 42 -3.08 0.15 30.19
C ASP A 42 -3.59 -1.29 29.93
N LYS A 43 -4.56 -1.44 29.03
CA LYS A 43 -4.92 -2.69 28.41
C LYS A 43 -3.79 -3.01 27.44
N GLN A 44 -2.93 -3.93 27.87
CA GLN A 44 -2.24 -4.89 27.03
C GLN A 44 -2.89 -4.89 25.63
N ILE A 45 -2.25 -4.24 24.65
CA ILE A 45 -2.80 -4.11 23.29
C ILE A 45 -2.84 -5.52 22.73
N SER A 46 -3.95 -6.21 22.97
CA SER A 46 -4.21 -7.54 22.46
C SER A 46 -4.14 -7.43 20.94
N ALA A 47 -3.19 -8.12 20.35
CA ALA A 47 -3.05 -8.14 18.90
C ALA A 47 -4.39 -8.52 18.27
N GLN A 48 -4.83 -7.75 17.28
CA GLN A 48 -6.09 -7.97 16.59
C GLN A 48 -5.93 -9.21 15.70
N SER A 49 -6.72 -10.26 15.94
CA SER A 49 -6.71 -11.44 15.07
C SER A 49 -7.40 -11.11 13.76
N VAL A 50 -6.80 -11.50 12.65
CA VAL A 50 -7.41 -11.44 11.32
C VAL A 50 -7.34 -12.82 10.69
N ASP A 51 -8.48 -13.26 10.15
CA ASP A 51 -8.63 -14.63 9.65
C ASP A 51 -8.10 -14.76 8.21
N ASP A 52 -8.35 -13.75 7.38
CA ASP A 52 -7.98 -13.74 5.96
C ASP A 52 -7.52 -12.34 5.49
N PHE A 53 -7.15 -12.28 4.20
CA PHE A 53 -6.69 -11.04 3.56
C PHE A 53 -7.79 -9.97 3.50
N ASP A 54 -9.03 -10.36 3.22
CA ASP A 54 -10.12 -9.40 3.01
C ASP A 54 -10.46 -8.70 4.34
N GLN A 55 -10.50 -9.46 5.45
CA GLN A 55 -10.65 -8.89 6.80
C GLN A 55 -9.48 -7.97 7.14
N PHE A 56 -8.24 -8.39 6.86
CA PHE A 56 -7.06 -7.57 7.10
C PHE A 56 -7.09 -6.25 6.31
N GLN A 57 -7.45 -6.30 5.02
CA GLN A 57 -7.60 -5.10 4.20
C GLN A 57 -8.72 -4.19 4.72
N GLN A 58 -9.87 -4.75 5.08
CA GLN A 58 -11.00 -3.99 5.63
C GLN A 58 -10.61 -3.29 6.93
N ASP A 59 -9.86 -3.96 7.80
CA ASP A 59 -9.40 -3.38 9.07
C ASP A 59 -8.41 -2.22 8.85
N LEU A 60 -7.47 -2.37 7.91
CA LEU A 60 -6.56 -1.29 7.53
C LEU A 60 -7.32 -0.10 6.92
N ALA A 61 -8.25 -0.39 6.00
CA ALA A 61 -9.08 0.61 5.35
C ALA A 61 -9.93 1.40 6.33
N ALA A 62 -10.60 0.71 7.27
CA ALA A 62 -11.44 1.33 8.29
C ALA A 62 -10.64 2.31 9.16
N ARG A 63 -9.40 1.98 9.52
CA ARG A 63 -8.54 2.86 10.34
C ARG A 63 -8.08 4.09 9.57
N VAL A 64 -7.70 3.93 8.30
CA VAL A 64 -7.35 5.05 7.42
C VAL A 64 -8.56 5.99 7.26
N LEU A 65 -9.73 5.43 6.96
CA LEU A 65 -10.98 6.18 6.82
C LEU A 65 -11.39 6.90 8.10
N GLN A 66 -11.23 6.25 9.26
CA GLN A 66 -11.55 6.85 10.55
C GLN A 66 -10.64 8.05 10.85
N GLN A 67 -9.35 7.96 10.52
CA GLN A 67 -8.37 9.00 10.85
C GLN A 67 -8.38 10.17 9.85
N TYR A 68 -8.55 9.89 8.56
CA TYR A 68 -8.38 10.87 7.48
C TYR A 68 -9.69 11.21 6.75
N GLY A 69 -10.80 10.57 7.12
CA GLY A 69 -12.08 10.71 6.44
C GLY A 69 -12.14 9.91 5.13
N GLY A 70 -13.24 10.08 4.41
CA GLY A 70 -13.46 9.47 3.09
C GLY A 70 -14.65 10.06 2.35
N GLY A 71 -14.58 9.99 1.01
CA GLY A 71 -15.68 10.30 0.09
C GLY A 71 -16.21 9.04 -0.60
N LYS A 72 -17.29 9.17 -1.40
CA LYS A 72 -17.85 8.03 -2.17
C LYS A 72 -16.90 7.54 -3.28
N ASP A 73 -15.95 8.37 -3.65
CA ASP A 73 -14.87 8.14 -4.60
C ASP A 73 -13.60 7.60 -3.93
N PHE A 74 -13.57 7.47 -2.60
CA PHE A 74 -12.38 7.10 -1.87
C PHE A 74 -12.35 5.61 -1.55
N SER A 75 -11.26 4.93 -1.91
CA SER A 75 -11.03 3.53 -1.53
C SER A 75 -9.61 3.33 -0.99
N VAL A 76 -9.43 2.26 -0.21
CA VAL A 76 -8.17 1.96 0.48
C VAL A 76 -7.84 0.49 0.25
N ILE A 77 -6.62 0.20 -0.19
CA ILE A 77 -6.16 -1.17 -0.45
C ILE A 77 -4.82 -1.44 0.21
N VAL A 78 -4.50 -2.71 0.43
CA VAL A 78 -3.13 -3.12 0.77
C VAL A 78 -2.21 -2.87 -0.43
N ALA A 79 -1.08 -2.22 -0.19
CA ALA A 79 -0.09 -1.93 -1.22
C ALA A 79 0.63 -3.22 -1.64
N THR A 80 0.55 -3.58 -2.92
CA THR A 80 1.26 -4.75 -3.47
C THR A 80 2.37 -4.37 -4.43
N THR A 81 2.31 -3.14 -4.94
CA THR A 81 3.37 -2.46 -5.66
C THR A 81 3.62 -1.14 -4.93
N ALA A 82 4.83 -0.63 -4.96
CA ALA A 82 5.13 0.71 -4.46
C ALA A 82 4.74 1.77 -5.50
N TYR A 83 3.44 1.93 -5.81
CA TYR A 83 3.07 2.95 -6.80
C TYR A 83 3.39 4.35 -6.26
N PRO A 84 4.08 5.19 -7.04
CA PRO A 84 4.26 6.59 -6.68
C PRO A 84 2.91 7.27 -6.53
N LEU A 85 2.85 8.20 -5.57
CA LEU A 85 1.78 9.17 -5.45
C LEU A 85 1.49 9.79 -6.82
N GLY A 86 0.21 9.88 -7.20
CA GLY A 86 -0.21 10.41 -8.50
C GLY A 86 -0.33 9.37 -9.61
N THR A 87 0.05 8.12 -9.39
CA THR A 87 -0.14 7.07 -10.39
C THR A 87 -1.63 6.91 -10.73
N LEU A 88 -1.95 6.92 -12.02
CA LEU A 88 -3.27 6.60 -12.54
C LEU A 88 -3.38 5.11 -12.87
N LEU A 89 -4.32 4.41 -12.23
CA LEU A 89 -4.68 3.03 -12.50
C LEU A 89 -5.92 2.94 -13.39
N ARG A 90 -5.98 1.88 -14.19
CA ARG A 90 -7.16 1.54 -14.98
C ARG A 90 -8.38 1.27 -14.08
N PRO A 91 -9.61 1.26 -14.63
CA PRO A 91 -10.81 0.94 -13.85
C PRO A 91 -10.80 -0.46 -13.23
N THR A 92 -10.15 -1.42 -13.90
CA THR A 92 -10.00 -2.79 -13.44
C THR A 92 -8.52 -3.19 -13.37
N GLY A 93 -8.22 -4.14 -12.50
CA GLY A 93 -6.86 -4.66 -12.37
C GLY A 93 -5.92 -3.75 -11.58
N SER A 94 -4.63 -4.00 -11.66
CA SER A 94 -3.59 -3.24 -10.94
C SER A 94 -2.66 -2.45 -11.86
N VAL A 95 -2.91 -2.45 -13.18
CA VAL A 95 -2.01 -1.88 -14.19
C VAL A 95 -2.17 -0.35 -14.29
N PRO A 96 -1.05 0.40 -14.31
CA PRO A 96 -1.09 1.82 -14.62
C PRO A 96 -1.73 2.09 -15.99
N ALA A 97 -2.67 3.02 -16.00
CA ALA A 97 -3.34 3.47 -17.21
C ALA A 97 -2.47 4.45 -18.00
N ASP A 98 -1.72 5.27 -17.29
CA ASP A 98 -0.72 6.18 -17.84
C ASP A 98 0.60 6.03 -17.07
N LEU A 99 1.70 6.35 -17.73
CA LEU A 99 3.05 6.34 -17.18
C LEU A 99 3.45 7.70 -16.62
N GLU A 100 2.71 8.77 -16.93
CA GLU A 100 2.82 10.07 -16.27
C GLU A 100 2.10 10.07 -14.91
N ASP A 101 2.73 10.66 -13.89
CA ASP A 101 2.15 10.75 -12.55
C ASP A 101 1.39 12.09 -12.39
N CYS A 102 0.15 12.01 -11.93
CA CYS A 102 -0.73 13.14 -11.65
C CYS A 102 -0.48 13.71 -10.26
N VAL A 103 0.55 14.55 -10.11
CA VAL A 103 0.96 15.08 -8.81
C VAL A 103 0.85 16.60 -8.69
N PRO A 104 0.52 17.13 -7.50
CA PRO A 104 0.54 18.57 -7.27
C PRO A 104 1.99 19.06 -7.13
N THR A 105 2.19 20.36 -7.36
CA THR A 105 3.45 21.03 -7.06
C THR A 105 3.19 22.11 -5.99
N PRO A 106 3.82 22.04 -4.80
CA PRO A 106 4.76 21.01 -4.35
C PRO A 106 4.09 19.67 -4.00
N LEU A 107 4.86 18.59 -4.00
CA LEU A 107 4.41 17.30 -3.49
C LEU A 107 4.05 17.39 -2.00
N PRO A 108 3.00 16.69 -1.54
CA PRO A 108 2.67 16.61 -0.13
C PRO A 108 3.83 16.02 0.67
N LYS A 109 4.09 16.57 1.85
CA LYS A 109 5.11 16.03 2.75
C LYS A 109 4.55 14.85 3.55
N PRO A 110 5.36 13.81 3.84
CA PRO A 110 4.97 12.75 4.76
C PRO A 110 4.65 13.30 6.16
N LEU A 111 3.60 12.77 6.78
CA LEU A 111 3.14 13.08 8.13
C LEU A 111 3.28 11.83 9.00
N ALA A 112 3.66 12.01 10.27
CA ALA A 112 3.75 10.89 11.21
C ALA A 112 2.38 10.30 11.53
N ALA A 113 2.28 8.97 11.52
CA ALA A 113 1.07 8.18 11.73
C ALA A 113 1.32 6.97 12.67
N GLN A 114 2.18 7.15 13.69
CA GLN A 114 2.77 6.07 14.52
C GLN A 114 1.77 5.18 15.27
N HIS A 115 0.50 5.58 15.38
CA HIS A 115 -0.56 4.82 16.06
C HIS A 115 -1.73 4.48 15.15
N LEU A 116 -1.56 4.60 13.84
CA LEU A 116 -2.62 4.34 12.88
C LEU A 116 -3.04 2.86 12.88
N PHE A 117 -2.08 1.95 13.07
CA PHE A 117 -2.30 0.51 13.00
C PHE A 117 -1.89 -0.20 14.30
N PRO A 118 -2.69 -1.14 14.80
CA PRO A 118 -2.35 -1.98 15.95
C PRO A 118 -1.37 -3.08 15.52
N SER A 119 -1.02 -3.94 16.48
CA SER A 119 -0.47 -5.25 16.16
C SER A 119 -1.58 -6.18 15.68
N TYR A 120 -1.27 -7.01 14.69
CA TYR A 120 -2.15 -8.02 14.15
C TYR A 120 -1.60 -9.42 14.44
N THR A 121 -2.48 -10.39 14.63
CA THR A 121 -2.16 -11.81 14.58
C THR A 121 -2.82 -12.40 13.35
N MET A 122 -2.05 -13.04 12.48
CA MET A 122 -2.56 -13.61 11.23
C MET A 122 -1.84 -14.90 10.88
N SER A 123 -2.43 -15.69 9.98
CA SER A 123 -1.74 -16.85 9.42
C SER A 123 -0.59 -16.43 8.49
N ARG A 124 0.37 -17.33 8.28
CA ARG A 124 1.41 -17.16 7.26
C ARG A 124 0.81 -16.95 5.87
N ASP A 125 -0.23 -17.70 5.52
CA ASP A 125 -0.86 -17.65 4.20
C ASP A 125 -1.53 -16.29 3.96
N THR A 126 -2.18 -15.73 4.99
CA THR A 126 -2.74 -14.38 4.96
C THR A 126 -1.65 -13.33 4.71
N ALA A 127 -0.51 -13.42 5.42
CA ALA A 127 0.60 -12.47 5.25
C ALA A 127 1.23 -12.55 3.84
N LEU A 128 1.41 -13.77 3.31
CA LEU A 128 1.92 -13.99 1.95
C LEU A 128 0.94 -13.50 0.88
N ALA A 129 -0.35 -13.77 1.05
CA ALA A 129 -1.41 -13.29 0.15
C ALA A 129 -1.43 -11.75 0.11
N ALA A 130 -1.22 -11.10 1.25
CA ALA A 130 -1.10 -9.65 1.38
C ALA A 130 0.24 -9.08 0.88
N ASN A 131 1.15 -9.93 0.39
CA ASN A 131 2.51 -9.56 -0.02
C ASN A 131 3.31 -8.84 1.09
N LEU A 132 2.96 -9.07 2.37
CA LEU A 132 3.61 -8.41 3.49
C LEU A 132 4.97 -9.03 3.73
N GLY A 133 6.01 -8.19 3.72
CA GLY A 133 7.38 -8.58 4.05
C GLY A 133 7.83 -9.89 3.40
N SER A 134 7.59 -10.04 2.10
CA SER A 134 7.93 -11.28 1.38
C SER A 134 9.41 -11.66 1.54
N GLY A 135 10.29 -10.65 1.65
CA GLY A 135 11.70 -10.86 1.98
C GLY A 135 11.88 -11.44 3.38
N ALA A 136 11.25 -10.83 4.40
CA ALA A 136 11.36 -11.28 5.78
C ALA A 136 10.81 -12.70 5.96
N LEU A 137 9.65 -13.01 5.39
CA LEU A 137 9.05 -14.36 5.43
C LEU A 137 9.91 -15.39 4.69
N GLN A 138 10.45 -15.05 3.51
CA GLN A 138 11.40 -15.90 2.78
C GLN A 138 12.71 -16.09 3.56
N GLY A 139 13.17 -15.06 4.26
CA GLY A 139 14.32 -15.12 5.15
C GLY A 139 14.10 -16.11 6.29
N LEU A 140 12.91 -16.09 6.92
CA LEU A 140 12.52 -17.04 7.96
C LEU A 140 12.50 -18.48 7.42
N ASP A 141 11.92 -18.72 6.24
CA ASP A 141 11.96 -20.04 5.60
C ASP A 141 13.40 -20.51 5.33
N SER A 142 14.22 -19.62 4.77
CA SER A 142 15.63 -19.90 4.44
C SER A 142 16.48 -20.13 5.68
N ALA A 143 16.10 -19.56 6.82
CA ALA A 143 16.69 -19.81 8.13
C ALA A 143 16.26 -21.15 8.75
N GLY A 144 15.49 -21.97 8.03
CA GLY A 144 15.03 -23.28 8.46
C GLY A 144 13.79 -23.24 9.35
N ILE A 145 13.12 -22.08 9.46
CA ILE A 145 11.85 -21.99 10.19
C ILE A 145 10.76 -22.46 9.26
N ASN A 146 10.32 -23.71 9.44
CA ASN A 146 9.15 -24.21 8.75
C ASN A 146 7.89 -23.71 9.48
N LEU A 147 7.51 -22.46 9.20
CA LEU A 147 6.24 -21.91 9.65
C LEU A 147 5.13 -22.73 8.99
N LYS A 148 4.45 -23.56 9.80
CA LYS A 148 3.25 -24.28 9.33
C LYS A 148 2.25 -23.25 8.80
N GLN A 149 1.47 -23.62 7.77
CA GLN A 149 0.47 -22.74 7.15
C GLN A 149 -0.45 -22.05 8.18
N SER A 150 -0.87 -22.79 9.22
CA SER A 150 -1.73 -22.30 10.30
C SER A 150 -1.00 -21.65 11.49
N GLN A 151 0.32 -21.51 11.43
CA GLN A 151 1.04 -20.86 12.52
C GLN A 151 0.75 -19.36 12.49
N ASN A 152 0.13 -18.89 13.57
CA ASN A 152 -0.12 -17.47 13.77
C ASN A 152 1.19 -16.72 13.95
N ILE A 153 1.38 -15.71 13.12
CA ILE A 153 2.48 -14.75 13.20
C ILE A 153 1.94 -13.43 13.73
N GLN A 154 2.74 -12.75 14.54
CA GLN A 154 2.43 -11.40 14.96
C GLN A 154 3.03 -10.41 13.96
N TYR A 155 2.21 -9.52 13.44
CA TYR A 155 2.56 -8.50 12.46
C TYR A 155 2.38 -7.11 13.08
N THR A 156 3.34 -6.22 12.86
CA THR A 156 3.28 -4.81 13.30
C THR A 156 3.82 -3.88 12.24
N ILE A 157 3.35 -2.63 12.24
CA ILE A 157 3.81 -1.56 11.36
C ILE A 157 4.43 -0.48 12.25
N ALA A 158 5.76 -0.39 12.24
CA ALA A 158 6.50 0.64 12.97
C ALA A 158 6.77 1.86 12.09
N ASP A 159 7.04 3.01 12.74
CA ASP A 159 7.42 4.27 12.07
C ASP A 159 6.45 4.70 10.96
N ALA A 160 5.16 4.40 11.11
CA ALA A 160 4.18 4.66 10.07
C ALA A 160 4.12 6.15 9.73
N GLN A 161 4.15 6.45 8.43
CA GLN A 161 4.02 7.79 7.87
C GLN A 161 3.00 7.76 6.75
N ILE A 162 2.21 8.82 6.60
CA ILE A 162 1.28 8.99 5.48
C ILE A 162 1.72 10.14 4.59
N GLN A 163 1.71 9.91 3.29
CA GLN A 163 1.81 10.98 2.28
C GLN A 163 0.49 11.00 1.51
N ILE A 164 -0.25 12.11 1.55
CA ILE A 164 -1.61 12.17 1.00
C ILE A 164 -1.89 13.54 0.35
N MET A 165 -2.60 13.53 -0.77
CA MET A 165 -3.20 14.71 -1.38
C MET A 165 -4.52 15.05 -0.69
N ASP A 166 -4.69 16.31 -0.30
CA ASP A 166 -6.00 16.82 0.09
C ASP A 166 -6.95 16.92 -1.12
N ASP A 167 -8.25 17.08 -0.85
CA ASP A 167 -9.26 17.10 -1.92
C ASP A 167 -9.02 18.24 -2.91
N LYS A 168 -8.54 19.40 -2.43
CA LYS A 168 -8.17 20.53 -3.28
C LYS A 168 -7.02 20.19 -4.24
N SER A 169 -6.01 19.47 -3.76
CA SER A 169 -4.89 19.02 -4.59
C SER A 169 -5.37 18.01 -5.62
N VAL A 170 -6.26 17.08 -5.25
CA VAL A 170 -6.89 16.14 -6.18
C VAL A 170 -7.69 16.88 -7.25
N GLU A 171 -8.54 17.83 -6.87
CA GLU A 171 -9.31 18.67 -7.79
C GLU A 171 -8.39 19.46 -8.74
N GLN A 172 -7.28 20.00 -8.23
CA GLN A 172 -6.34 20.75 -9.03
C GLN A 172 -5.64 19.87 -10.08
N VAL A 173 -5.12 18.71 -9.69
CA VAL A 173 -4.39 17.82 -10.63
C VAL A 173 -5.32 17.15 -11.62
N THR A 174 -6.57 16.89 -11.24
CA THR A 174 -7.55 16.21 -12.10
C THR A 174 -8.46 17.15 -12.87
N GLY A 175 -8.56 18.43 -12.49
CA GLY A 175 -9.35 19.44 -13.20
C GLY A 175 -8.59 20.16 -14.32
N GLN A 176 -7.26 20.00 -14.41
CA GLN A 176 -6.41 20.77 -15.32
C GLN A 176 -5.31 19.93 -15.97
N GLY A 177 -4.67 20.50 -17.00
CA GLY A 177 -3.51 19.91 -17.65
C GLY A 177 -3.79 18.61 -18.43
N ASN A 178 -2.74 17.84 -18.67
CA ASN A 178 -2.83 16.56 -19.39
C ASN A 178 -3.55 15.50 -18.56
N CYS A 179 -3.28 15.46 -17.25
CA CYS A 179 -3.93 14.52 -16.34
C CYS A 179 -5.46 14.66 -16.35
N GLY A 180 -5.98 15.88 -16.18
CA GLY A 180 -7.42 16.10 -16.21
C GLY A 180 -8.07 15.77 -17.55
N LYS A 181 -7.39 16.08 -18.67
CA LYS A 181 -7.85 15.67 -20.01
C LYS A 181 -7.91 14.14 -20.15
N TYR A 182 -6.88 13.44 -19.64
CA TYR A 182 -6.83 11.99 -19.70
C TYR A 182 -7.97 11.36 -18.88
N ILE A 183 -8.14 11.79 -17.62
CA ILE A 183 -9.20 11.31 -16.74
C ILE A 183 -10.59 11.57 -17.34
N SER A 184 -10.81 12.76 -17.90
CA SER A 184 -12.09 13.12 -18.52
C SER A 184 -12.45 12.22 -19.72
N GLY A 185 -11.45 11.74 -20.45
CA GLY A 185 -11.63 10.81 -21.57
C GLY A 185 -11.77 9.33 -21.17
N HIS A 186 -11.49 8.99 -19.90
CA HIS A 186 -11.42 7.61 -19.42
C HIS A 186 -12.19 7.48 -18.09
N PRO A 187 -13.50 7.18 -18.12
CA PRO A 187 -14.28 6.98 -16.90
C PRO A 187 -13.82 5.72 -16.15
N GLY A 188 -13.97 5.73 -14.83
CA GLY A 188 -13.61 4.66 -13.91
C GLY A 188 -12.15 4.67 -13.45
N MET A 189 -11.34 5.63 -13.91
CA MET A 189 -9.93 5.73 -13.56
C MET A 189 -9.72 5.94 -12.06
N ARG A 190 -8.60 5.44 -11.53
CA ARG A 190 -8.29 5.52 -10.10
C ARG A 190 -6.94 6.17 -9.88
N LEU A 191 -6.88 7.23 -9.09
CA LEU A 191 -5.65 7.94 -8.74
C LEU A 191 -5.13 7.43 -7.40
N ILE A 192 -3.85 7.05 -7.32
CA ILE A 192 -3.16 6.88 -6.05
C ILE A 192 -2.98 8.27 -5.42
N ARG A 193 -3.93 8.67 -4.58
CA ARG A 193 -3.96 9.98 -3.91
C ARG A 193 -3.17 10.00 -2.61
N GLY A 194 -2.79 8.83 -2.10
CA GLY A 194 -1.98 8.74 -0.90
C GLY A 194 -1.40 7.35 -0.68
N THR A 195 -0.39 7.30 0.18
CA THR A 195 0.29 6.07 0.56
C THR A 195 0.66 6.13 2.03
N VAL A 196 0.43 5.03 2.74
CA VAL A 196 1.00 4.83 4.08
C VAL A 196 2.26 4.00 3.94
N LEU A 197 3.35 4.56 4.44
CA LEU A 197 4.68 3.94 4.51
C LEU A 197 4.92 3.44 5.94
N GLY A 198 5.61 2.34 6.11
CA GLY A 198 6.01 1.86 7.43
C GLY A 198 6.99 0.71 7.37
N LYS A 199 7.60 0.37 8.51
CA LYS A 199 8.48 -0.80 8.64
C LYS A 199 7.65 -1.98 9.12
N MET A 200 7.52 -2.99 8.28
CA MET A 200 6.84 -4.23 8.64
C MET A 200 7.74 -5.05 9.55
N THR A 201 7.20 -5.53 10.67
CA THR A 201 7.90 -6.45 11.58
C THR A 201 7.04 -7.70 11.81
N PHE A 202 7.67 -8.86 11.66
CA PHE A 202 7.09 -10.16 11.92
C PHE A 202 7.74 -10.77 13.15
N THR A 203 6.93 -11.11 14.15
CA THR A 203 7.37 -11.83 15.34
C THR A 203 6.81 -13.25 15.31
N VAL A 204 7.72 -14.22 15.34
CA VAL A 204 7.39 -15.65 15.28
C VAL A 204 7.95 -16.39 16.48
N LYS A 205 7.22 -17.40 16.96
CA LYS A 205 7.70 -18.31 18.00
C LYS A 205 8.59 -19.39 17.37
N VAL A 206 9.76 -19.62 17.97
CA VAL A 206 10.75 -20.61 17.54
C VAL A 206 11.42 -21.30 18.72
N ASP A 207 11.82 -22.56 18.52
CA ASP A 207 12.42 -23.38 19.58
C ASP A 207 13.86 -22.94 19.92
N ASN A 208 14.62 -22.45 18.93
CA ASN A 208 15.99 -21.99 19.11
C ASN A 208 16.24 -20.63 18.42
N PRO A 209 15.86 -19.51 19.07
CA PRO A 209 16.01 -18.16 18.54
C PRO A 209 17.45 -17.80 18.13
N ALA A 210 18.44 -18.28 18.88
CA ALA A 210 19.85 -17.97 18.62
C ALA A 210 20.34 -18.57 17.29
N THR A 211 19.94 -19.81 16.98
CA THR A 211 20.27 -20.46 15.71
C THR A 211 19.59 -19.74 14.54
N VAL A 212 18.32 -19.41 14.69
CA VAL A 212 17.55 -18.67 13.66
C VAL A 212 18.19 -17.31 13.38
N LYS A 213 18.55 -16.55 14.42
CA LYS A 213 19.24 -15.26 14.29
C LYS A 213 20.55 -15.41 13.53
N ALA A 214 21.37 -16.41 13.88
CA ALA A 214 22.64 -16.65 13.20
C ALA A 214 22.45 -16.98 11.71
N GLN A 215 21.35 -17.63 11.33
CA GLN A 215 21.01 -17.90 9.93
C GLN A 215 20.50 -16.63 9.21
N LEU A 216 19.56 -15.90 9.82
CA LEU A 216 19.03 -14.66 9.26
C LEU A 216 20.13 -13.59 9.06
N ALA A 217 21.07 -13.49 9.99
CA ALA A 217 22.22 -12.59 9.88
C ALA A 217 23.14 -12.91 8.69
N LYS A 218 23.18 -14.17 8.22
CA LYS A 218 23.94 -14.57 7.03
C LYS A 218 23.23 -14.20 5.73
N ILE A 219 21.89 -14.13 5.75
CA ILE A 219 21.07 -13.74 4.59
C ILE A 219 21.18 -12.23 4.37
N GLY A 220 21.24 -11.44 5.45
CA GLY A 220 21.28 -9.98 5.39
C GLY A 220 19.94 -9.37 4.96
N GLY A 221 19.87 -8.04 4.91
CA GLY A 221 18.68 -7.32 4.43
C GLY A 221 17.53 -7.15 5.44
N PHE A 222 17.73 -7.57 6.70
CA PHE A 222 16.73 -7.45 7.76
C PHE A 222 17.32 -6.92 9.06
N SER A 223 16.48 -6.20 9.81
CA SER A 223 16.75 -5.88 11.21
C SER A 223 16.16 -6.99 12.08
N ILE A 224 17.02 -7.65 12.87
CA ILE A 224 16.64 -8.78 13.72
C ILE A 224 16.71 -8.31 15.17
N ASN A 225 15.58 -8.41 15.88
CA ASN A 225 15.53 -8.15 17.32
C ASN A 225 15.27 -9.47 18.07
N ASP A 226 16.17 -9.79 19.00
CA ASP A 226 16.05 -10.90 19.94
C ASP A 226 15.97 -10.36 21.37
N ASN A 227 14.91 -10.75 22.09
CA ASN A 227 14.87 -10.60 23.53
C ASN A 227 15.54 -11.84 24.15
N PRO A 228 16.71 -11.71 24.81
CA PRO A 228 17.36 -12.85 25.45
C PRO A 228 16.42 -13.55 26.43
N GLY A 229 16.24 -14.87 26.27
CA GLY A 229 15.31 -15.67 27.07
C GLY A 229 13.86 -15.73 26.55
N SER A 230 13.53 -15.02 25.46
CA SER A 230 12.25 -15.21 24.75
C SER A 230 12.32 -16.40 23.78
N SER A 231 11.20 -17.08 23.55
CA SER A 231 11.06 -18.10 22.49
C SER A 231 10.61 -17.49 21.16
N THR A 232 10.99 -16.24 20.89
CA THR A 232 10.53 -15.48 19.73
C THR A 232 11.67 -14.83 18.97
N VAL A 233 11.50 -14.72 17.65
CA VAL A 233 12.38 -13.93 16.77
C VAL A 233 11.52 -12.88 16.08
N SER A 234 11.99 -11.63 16.09
CA SER A 234 11.37 -10.55 15.33
C SER A 234 12.25 -10.17 14.15
N VAL A 235 11.66 -10.14 12.96
CA VAL A 235 12.31 -9.76 11.70
C VAL A 235 11.60 -8.56 11.12
N ALA A 236 12.33 -7.49 10.88
CA ALA A 236 11.82 -6.26 10.29
C ALA A 236 12.54 -5.93 8.99
N ASP A 237 11.81 -5.27 8.09
CA ASP A 237 12.42 -4.65 6.91
C ASP A 237 13.37 -3.52 7.33
N ASN A 238 14.47 -3.35 6.59
CA ASN A 238 15.45 -2.31 6.87
C ASN A 238 14.92 -0.89 6.57
N GLU A 239 13.99 -0.78 5.62
CA GLU A 239 13.46 0.49 5.12
C GLU A 239 11.93 0.50 5.20
N SER A 240 11.35 1.69 5.33
CA SER A 240 9.90 1.84 5.26
C SER A 240 9.41 1.52 3.85
N GLN A 241 8.40 0.65 3.75
CA GLN A 241 7.77 0.26 2.50
C GLN A 241 6.32 0.76 2.46
N PRO A 242 5.72 0.94 1.27
CA PRO A 242 4.29 1.11 1.12
C PRO A 242 3.52 -0.07 1.72
N ILE A 243 2.57 0.24 2.60
CA ILE A 243 1.69 -0.73 3.28
C ILE A 243 0.27 -0.62 2.74
N VAL A 244 -0.19 0.62 2.54
CA VAL A 244 -1.56 0.92 2.14
C VAL A 244 -1.53 1.99 1.07
N GLU A 245 -2.34 1.81 0.02
CA GLU A 245 -2.59 2.81 -1.01
C GLU A 245 -4.00 3.37 -0.83
N LEU A 246 -4.12 4.69 -0.95
CA LEU A 246 -5.37 5.44 -0.90
C LEU A 246 -5.70 5.87 -2.32
N LEU A 247 -6.91 5.57 -2.78
CA LEU A 247 -7.36 5.83 -4.14
C LEU A 247 -8.50 6.82 -4.17
N SER A 248 -8.53 7.67 -5.21
CA SER A 248 -9.73 8.40 -5.65
C SER A 248 -10.20 7.84 -6.99
N GLU A 249 -11.49 7.53 -7.11
CA GLU A 249 -12.15 7.02 -8.32
C GLU A 249 -12.87 8.13 -9.09
N PHE A 250 -12.71 8.17 -10.42
CA PHE A 250 -13.33 9.18 -11.28
C PHE A 250 -14.37 8.55 -12.21
N GLY A 251 -15.44 9.29 -12.53
CA GLY A 251 -16.32 8.97 -13.67
C GLY A 251 -17.34 7.85 -13.49
N ASN A 252 -17.54 7.29 -12.28
CA ASN A 252 -18.59 6.29 -12.02
C ASN A 252 -19.93 6.89 -11.53
N GLY A 253 -20.09 8.22 -11.59
CA GLY A 253 -21.30 8.92 -11.19
C GLY A 253 -22.28 9.12 -12.34
N SER A 254 -23.39 8.39 -12.32
CA SER A 254 -24.64 8.90 -12.87
C SER A 254 -24.94 10.25 -12.18
N THR A 255 -25.29 11.25 -12.98
CA THR A 255 -25.71 12.62 -12.64
C THR A 255 -24.67 13.54 -11.99
N ALA A 256 -24.16 14.45 -12.81
CA ALA A 256 -24.04 15.85 -12.44
C ALA A 256 -25.38 16.36 -11.87
N SER A 257 -25.39 16.88 -10.64
CA SER A 257 -26.30 17.96 -10.25
C SER A 257 -25.80 18.67 -8.99
N ALA A 258 -26.04 19.96 -8.97
CA ALA A 258 -25.48 20.97 -8.07
C ALA A 258 -25.97 20.90 -6.61
N ALA A 259 -25.28 21.71 -5.79
CA ALA A 259 -25.60 22.18 -4.43
C ALA A 259 -25.16 21.30 -3.24
N HIS A 260 -24.14 21.81 -2.52
CA HIS A 260 -23.84 21.45 -1.14
C HIS A 260 -25.04 21.69 -0.22
N PRO A 261 -25.24 20.79 0.75
CA PRO A 261 -25.30 21.24 2.14
C PRO A 261 -24.36 20.43 3.06
N THR A 262 -23.91 21.12 4.10
CA THR A 262 -23.03 20.74 5.21
C THR A 262 -23.18 19.31 5.76
N PRO A 263 -22.08 18.67 6.22
CA PRO A 263 -22.07 17.26 6.61
C PRO A 263 -22.73 17.04 7.97
N LYS A 264 -23.74 16.15 8.02
CA LYS A 264 -24.13 15.43 9.23
C LYS A 264 -23.12 14.29 9.48
N PRO A 265 -22.88 13.87 10.73
CA PRO A 265 -21.99 12.76 11.04
C PRO A 265 -22.50 11.49 10.35
N VAL A 266 -21.68 10.91 9.47
CA VAL A 266 -22.03 9.72 8.70
C VAL A 266 -21.72 8.50 9.56
N GLU A 267 -22.79 7.82 9.98
CA GLU A 267 -22.81 6.45 10.47
C GLU A 267 -22.14 5.55 9.41
N ALA A 268 -21.20 4.71 9.84
CA ALA A 268 -20.36 3.88 8.98
C ALA A 268 -21.22 3.04 8.02
N SER A 269 -21.43 3.57 6.81
CA SER A 269 -22.10 2.85 5.74
C SER A 269 -21.11 1.85 5.18
N ALA A 270 -21.49 0.57 5.28
CA ALA A 270 -20.85 -0.52 4.58
C ALA A 270 -20.60 -0.14 3.12
N LEU A 271 -19.41 -0.47 2.64
CA LEU A 271 -19.03 -0.38 1.23
C LEU A 271 -20.18 -0.92 0.35
N PRO A 272 -20.61 -0.19 -0.69
CA PRO A 272 -21.62 -0.72 -1.59
C PRO A 272 -21.05 -1.93 -2.33
N SER A 273 -21.61 -3.11 -2.08
CA SER A 273 -21.48 -4.28 -2.95
C SER A 273 -21.93 -3.87 -4.37
N ARG A 274 -20.96 -3.54 -5.24
CA ARG A 274 -21.19 -3.29 -6.66
C ARG A 274 -21.35 -4.64 -7.38
N SER A 275 -22.31 -4.69 -8.31
CA SER A 275 -22.91 -5.88 -8.93
C SER A 275 -21.92 -6.97 -9.39
N PRO A 276 -22.27 -8.27 -9.21
CA PRO A 276 -21.50 -9.36 -9.79
C PRO A 276 -21.70 -9.41 -11.32
N ALA A 277 -20.59 -9.46 -12.06
CA ALA A 277 -20.57 -9.89 -13.45
C ALA A 277 -21.07 -11.35 -13.58
N SER A 278 -21.71 -11.64 -14.72
CA SER A 278 -22.42 -12.88 -15.12
C SER A 278 -22.02 -14.20 -14.44
N ASP A 279 -23.02 -15.00 -14.07
CA ASP A 279 -22.94 -16.28 -13.36
C ASP A 279 -22.46 -17.50 -14.18
N GLU A 280 -22.00 -17.31 -15.42
CA GLU A 280 -21.40 -18.39 -16.20
C GLU A 280 -19.87 -18.37 -16.01
N PRO A 281 -19.21 -19.49 -15.66
CA PRO A 281 -17.76 -19.50 -15.46
C PRO A 281 -17.06 -19.31 -16.81
N ALA A 282 -16.82 -18.04 -17.18
CA ALA A 282 -15.97 -17.70 -18.29
C ALA A 282 -14.57 -18.30 -18.07
N PRO A 283 -13.89 -18.75 -19.14
CA PRO A 283 -12.52 -19.24 -19.01
C PRO A 283 -11.64 -18.15 -18.38
N PRO A 284 -10.68 -18.51 -17.50
CA PRO A 284 -9.80 -17.54 -16.87
C PRO A 284 -9.11 -16.67 -17.91
N HIS A 285 -9.07 -15.36 -17.64
CA HIS A 285 -8.48 -14.39 -18.55
C HIS A 285 -7.20 -13.84 -17.95
N MET A 286 -6.08 -13.98 -18.68
CA MET A 286 -4.74 -13.72 -18.17
C MET A 286 -4.04 -12.63 -18.98
N TYR A 287 -3.48 -11.64 -18.27
CA TYR A 287 -2.63 -10.60 -18.83
C TYR A 287 -1.19 -10.78 -18.37
N VAL A 288 -0.21 -10.61 -19.25
CA VAL A 288 1.22 -10.69 -18.90
C VAL A 288 1.83 -9.29 -18.87
N GLN A 289 2.40 -8.92 -17.73
CA GLN A 289 3.11 -7.66 -17.51
C GLN A 289 4.62 -7.93 -17.43
N MET A 290 5.40 -7.12 -18.14
CA MET A 290 6.85 -7.27 -18.22
C MET A 290 7.53 -5.91 -18.16
N ASP A 291 8.75 -5.89 -17.59
CA ASP A 291 9.56 -4.69 -17.53
C ASP A 291 9.79 -4.13 -18.95
N VAL A 292 9.66 -2.82 -19.09
CA VAL A 292 9.96 -2.10 -20.33
C VAL A 292 11.35 -2.42 -20.85
N GLN A 293 12.33 -2.61 -19.96
CA GLN A 293 13.71 -2.94 -20.29
C GLN A 293 13.96 -4.42 -20.63
N ASP A 294 13.01 -5.33 -20.36
CA ASP A 294 13.16 -6.75 -20.68
C ASP A 294 13.01 -7.03 -22.18
N ASN A 295 13.63 -8.11 -22.65
CA ASN A 295 13.51 -8.59 -24.01
C ASN A 295 12.09 -9.11 -24.28
N ALA A 296 11.52 -8.77 -25.45
CA ALA A 296 10.24 -9.28 -25.92
C ALA A 296 10.16 -10.82 -25.90
N ALA A 297 11.29 -11.51 -26.12
CA ALA A 297 11.36 -12.97 -26.09
C ALA A 297 10.95 -13.56 -24.72
N SER A 298 11.24 -12.89 -23.61
CA SER A 298 10.86 -13.32 -22.26
C SER A 298 9.34 -13.41 -22.12
N GLY A 299 8.63 -12.36 -22.52
CA GLY A 299 7.16 -12.32 -22.48
C GLY A 299 6.50 -13.31 -23.44
N VAL A 300 7.04 -13.48 -24.65
CA VAL A 300 6.55 -14.50 -25.61
C VAL A 300 6.68 -15.91 -25.03
N LYS A 301 7.83 -16.22 -24.41
CA LYS A 301 8.07 -17.51 -23.76
C LYS A 301 7.05 -17.77 -22.64
N VAL A 302 6.72 -16.76 -21.84
CA VAL A 302 5.72 -16.89 -20.76
C VAL A 302 4.33 -17.12 -21.33
N ILE A 303 3.92 -16.38 -22.36
CA ILE A 303 2.62 -16.59 -23.02
C ILE A 303 2.52 -18.03 -23.56
N GLN A 304 3.56 -18.54 -24.21
CA GLN A 304 3.60 -19.92 -24.72
C GLN A 304 3.54 -20.94 -23.58
N LEU A 305 4.26 -20.69 -22.49
CA LEU A 305 4.24 -21.53 -21.29
C LEU A 305 2.84 -21.60 -20.67
N LEU A 306 2.14 -20.46 -20.55
CA LEU A 306 0.79 -20.40 -20.01
C LEU A 306 -0.21 -21.10 -20.93
N ARG A 307 -0.16 -20.86 -22.24
CA ARG A 307 -1.05 -21.50 -23.23
C ARG A 307 -0.85 -23.01 -23.31
N SER A 308 0.39 -23.48 -23.23
CA SER A 308 0.69 -24.92 -23.23
C SER A 308 0.33 -25.60 -21.91
N GLY A 309 0.57 -24.93 -20.77
CA GLY A 309 0.20 -25.44 -19.44
C GLY A 309 -1.29 -25.37 -19.13
N TRP A 310 -2.04 -24.48 -19.78
CA TRP A 310 -3.47 -24.31 -19.58
C TRP A 310 -4.20 -23.92 -20.88
N PRO A 311 -4.46 -24.89 -21.79
CA PRO A 311 -5.04 -24.61 -23.10
C PRO A 311 -6.44 -24.00 -23.09
N SER A 312 -7.22 -24.19 -22.02
CA SER A 312 -8.56 -23.62 -21.86
C SER A 312 -8.58 -22.21 -21.28
N ALA A 313 -7.45 -21.67 -20.82
CA ALA A 313 -7.37 -20.29 -20.35
C ALA A 313 -7.21 -19.32 -21.54
N ASN A 314 -7.83 -18.14 -21.42
CA ASN A 314 -7.66 -17.07 -22.39
C ASN A 314 -6.45 -16.21 -21.99
N VAL A 315 -5.30 -16.44 -22.65
CA VAL A 315 -4.07 -15.67 -22.42
C VAL A 315 -3.94 -14.59 -23.48
N GLU A 316 -3.99 -13.33 -23.05
CA GLU A 316 -3.86 -12.16 -23.92
C GLU A 316 -2.52 -12.21 -24.69
N PRO A 317 -2.52 -12.14 -26.04
CA PRO A 317 -1.29 -12.23 -26.83
C PRO A 317 -0.33 -11.06 -26.62
N LYS A 318 -0.83 -9.88 -26.22
CA LYS A 318 -0.01 -8.68 -26.07
C LYS A 318 0.55 -8.57 -24.66
N VAL A 319 1.88 -8.62 -24.55
CA VAL A 319 2.59 -8.30 -23.31
C VAL A 319 2.48 -6.81 -23.01
N GLN A 320 2.11 -6.47 -21.78
CA GLN A 320 2.04 -5.11 -21.29
C GLN A 320 3.41 -4.69 -20.74
N LYS A 321 4.00 -3.64 -21.31
CA LYS A 321 5.29 -3.10 -20.86
C LYS A 321 5.07 -2.09 -19.74
N ILE A 322 5.70 -2.32 -18.60
CA ILE A 322 5.58 -1.50 -17.38
C ILE A 322 6.95 -0.93 -17.01
N PRO A 323 7.05 0.34 -16.58
CA PRO A 323 8.33 0.91 -16.12
C PRO A 323 8.96 0.11 -14.98
N THR A 324 10.29 -0.03 -15.01
CA THR A 324 11.08 -0.82 -14.05
C THR A 324 10.78 -0.49 -12.59
N GLN A 325 10.58 0.78 -12.26
CA GLN A 325 10.27 1.25 -10.90
C GLN A 325 8.90 0.80 -10.39
N LYS A 326 7.98 0.42 -11.29
CA LYS A 326 6.63 -0.08 -10.98
C LYS A 326 6.55 -1.62 -11.05
N MET A 327 7.66 -2.30 -11.33
CA MET A 327 7.72 -3.77 -11.45
C MET A 327 8.17 -4.44 -10.14
N PRO A 328 7.65 -5.63 -9.81
CA PRO A 328 8.03 -6.35 -8.59
C PRO A 328 9.44 -6.98 -8.73
N ASP A 329 10.09 -7.26 -7.60
CA ASP A 329 11.39 -7.96 -7.59
C ASP A 329 11.31 -9.44 -7.97
N THR A 330 10.15 -10.05 -7.78
CA THR A 330 9.89 -11.47 -8.02
C THR A 330 8.66 -11.62 -8.89
N ALA A 331 8.58 -12.70 -9.67
CA ALA A 331 7.37 -12.99 -10.45
C ALA A 331 6.14 -13.16 -9.53
N GLN A 332 5.01 -12.58 -9.92
CA GLN A 332 3.76 -12.63 -9.19
C GLN A 332 2.60 -13.01 -10.09
N VAL A 333 1.73 -13.90 -9.60
CA VAL A 333 0.40 -14.13 -10.14
C VAL A 333 -0.57 -13.38 -9.24
N ARG A 334 -1.15 -12.31 -9.77
CA ARG A 334 -2.06 -11.43 -9.04
C ARG A 334 -3.51 -11.79 -9.35
N TYR A 335 -4.31 -11.91 -8.30
CA TYR A 335 -5.74 -12.19 -8.38
C TYR A 335 -6.52 -11.22 -7.48
N PHE A 336 -7.81 -11.06 -7.77
CA PHE A 336 -8.61 -9.95 -7.23
C PHE A 336 -9.80 -10.41 -6.39
N ASN A 337 -10.36 -11.59 -6.70
CA ASN A 337 -11.54 -12.14 -6.04
C ASN A 337 -11.20 -13.43 -5.31
N GLU A 338 -11.84 -13.72 -4.17
CA GLU A 338 -11.57 -14.95 -3.36
C GLU A 338 -11.90 -16.22 -4.12
N SER A 339 -12.92 -16.15 -4.97
CA SER A 339 -13.25 -17.23 -5.89
C SER A 339 -12.11 -17.59 -6.85
N ASP A 340 -11.14 -16.70 -7.08
CA ASP A 340 -10.09 -16.88 -8.09
C ASP A 340 -8.80 -17.51 -7.51
N VAL A 341 -8.75 -17.81 -6.21
CA VAL A 341 -7.54 -18.35 -5.56
C VAL A 341 -7.06 -19.65 -6.19
N ALA A 342 -7.98 -20.56 -6.53
CA ALA A 342 -7.64 -21.82 -7.19
C ALA A 342 -7.09 -21.61 -8.60
N ILE A 343 -7.61 -20.60 -9.31
CA ILE A 343 -7.13 -20.21 -10.64
C ILE A 343 -5.71 -19.66 -10.53
N ALA A 344 -5.47 -18.78 -9.56
CA ALA A 344 -4.17 -18.18 -9.30
C ALA A 344 -3.11 -19.24 -8.93
N ASN A 345 -3.47 -20.19 -8.06
CA ASN A 345 -2.58 -21.29 -7.65
C ASN A 345 -2.17 -22.17 -8.84
N ARG A 346 -3.12 -22.53 -9.71
CA ARG A 346 -2.79 -23.27 -10.94
C ARG A 346 -1.90 -22.46 -11.88
N CYS A 347 -2.16 -21.17 -12.03
CA CYS A 347 -1.35 -20.29 -12.88
C CYS A 347 0.09 -20.18 -12.35
N VAL A 348 0.29 -20.03 -11.03
CA VAL A 348 1.64 -19.93 -10.46
C VAL A 348 2.43 -21.23 -10.60
N GLU A 349 1.79 -22.40 -10.51
CA GLU A 349 2.45 -23.69 -10.74
C GLU A 349 3.03 -23.81 -12.15
N ILE A 350 2.31 -23.29 -13.15
CA ILE A 350 2.81 -23.22 -14.52
C ILE A 350 3.97 -22.23 -14.61
N LEU A 351 3.82 -21.04 -14.03
CA LEU A 351 4.82 -19.98 -14.06
C LEU A 351 6.14 -20.40 -13.37
N ARG A 352 6.07 -21.21 -12.31
CA ARG A 352 7.21 -21.75 -11.57
C ARG A 352 8.17 -22.58 -12.41
N LYS A 353 7.73 -23.11 -13.56
CA LYS A 353 8.61 -23.78 -14.53
C LYS A 353 9.65 -22.84 -15.15
N ALA A 354 9.37 -21.54 -15.21
CA ALA A 354 10.30 -20.52 -15.70
C ALA A 354 10.81 -19.59 -14.59
N TYR A 355 10.00 -19.36 -13.55
CA TYR A 355 10.33 -18.49 -12.42
C TYR A 355 10.08 -19.24 -11.10
N PRO A 356 11.03 -20.03 -10.60
CA PRO A 356 10.82 -20.91 -9.45
C PRO A 356 10.28 -20.20 -8.20
N ASP A 357 10.68 -18.95 -7.99
CA ASP A 357 10.25 -18.12 -6.85
C ASP A 357 8.92 -17.39 -7.08
N ALA A 358 8.20 -17.72 -8.15
CA ALA A 358 6.89 -17.12 -8.43
C ALA A 358 5.89 -17.43 -7.31
N ARG A 359 5.08 -16.42 -6.97
CA ARG A 359 4.07 -16.51 -5.91
C ARG A 359 2.72 -15.93 -6.33
N VAL A 360 1.68 -16.32 -5.60
CA VAL A 360 0.34 -15.75 -5.72
C VAL A 360 0.22 -14.56 -4.78
N VAL A 361 -0.41 -13.47 -5.24
CA VAL A 361 -0.65 -12.25 -4.47
C VAL A 361 -2.08 -11.79 -4.66
N ARG A 362 -2.78 -11.51 -3.56
CA ARG A 362 -4.14 -10.97 -3.60
C ARG A 362 -4.10 -9.45 -3.69
N ILE A 363 -4.91 -8.90 -4.59
CA ILE A 363 -5.05 -7.46 -4.79
C ILE A 363 -6.47 -7.09 -4.44
N GLY A 364 -6.68 -6.26 -3.44
CA GLY A 364 -8.02 -5.82 -3.07
C GLY A 364 -8.59 -4.72 -3.96
N LEU A 365 -8.31 -4.79 -5.27
CA LEU A 365 -8.90 -3.92 -6.30
C LEU A 365 -10.01 -4.67 -7.03
N PRO A 366 -11.11 -3.99 -7.41
CA PRO A 366 -12.17 -4.62 -8.20
C PRO A 366 -11.64 -5.11 -9.56
N SER A 367 -12.13 -6.29 -9.95
CA SER A 367 -11.81 -6.94 -11.22
C SER A 367 -12.87 -7.99 -11.57
N PRO A 368 -13.16 -8.24 -12.86
CA PRO A 368 -14.00 -9.37 -13.27
C PRO A 368 -13.53 -10.69 -12.65
N LYS A 369 -14.49 -11.56 -12.29
CA LYS A 369 -14.18 -12.93 -11.83
C LYS A 369 -13.35 -13.67 -12.89
N GLY A 370 -12.35 -14.42 -12.44
CA GLY A 370 -11.44 -15.16 -13.31
C GLY A 370 -10.36 -14.33 -14.00
N GLN A 371 -10.26 -13.02 -13.73
CA GLN A 371 -9.17 -12.19 -14.23
C GLN A 371 -7.90 -12.38 -13.40
N ILE A 372 -6.78 -12.67 -14.08
CA ILE A 372 -5.46 -12.85 -13.49
C ILE A 372 -4.44 -11.94 -14.18
N GLU A 373 -3.54 -11.36 -13.40
CA GLU A 373 -2.38 -10.63 -13.92
C GLU A 373 -1.08 -11.37 -13.59
N VAL A 374 -0.24 -11.60 -14.59
CA VAL A 374 1.04 -12.29 -14.47
C VAL A 374 2.16 -11.27 -14.60
N TRP A 375 2.69 -10.84 -13.47
CA TRP A 375 3.75 -9.85 -13.38
C TRP A 375 5.11 -10.52 -13.33
N LEU A 376 5.94 -10.27 -14.33
CA LEU A 376 7.33 -10.73 -14.37
C LEU A 376 8.22 -9.90 -13.43
N PRO A 377 9.40 -10.38 -13.01
CA PRO A 377 10.29 -9.57 -12.18
C PRO A 377 10.87 -8.39 -12.96
N LYS A 378 11.20 -7.31 -12.27
CA LYS A 378 11.93 -6.18 -12.82
C LYS A 378 13.34 -6.61 -13.27
N ILE A 379 13.84 -5.99 -14.32
CA ILE A 379 15.22 -6.22 -14.74
C ILE A 379 16.15 -5.55 -13.73
N LYS A 380 16.99 -6.35 -13.08
CA LYS A 380 18.09 -5.79 -12.28
C LYS A 380 19.12 -5.23 -13.25
N PRO A 381 19.64 -4.00 -13.03
CA PRO A 381 20.79 -3.53 -13.78
C PRO A 381 21.87 -4.61 -13.69
N ALA A 382 22.50 -4.95 -14.82
CA ALA A 382 23.69 -5.80 -14.76
C ALA A 382 24.65 -5.11 -13.80
N ASN A 383 24.94 -5.73 -12.65
CA ASN A 383 25.89 -5.19 -11.69
C ASN A 383 27.15 -4.83 -12.46
N GLY A 384 27.47 -3.54 -12.51
CA GLY A 384 28.70 -3.07 -13.11
C GLY A 384 29.85 -3.85 -12.51
N GLN A 385 30.64 -4.48 -13.38
CA GLN A 385 32.00 -4.90 -13.04
C GLN A 385 32.82 -3.71 -12.58
#